data_AF-A0A950QLD6-F1
#
_entry.id   AF-A0A950QLD6-F1
#
_cell.length_a   1.000
_cell.length_b   1.000
_cell.length_c   1.000
_cell.angle_alpha   90.00
_cell.angle_beta   90.00
_cell.angle_gamma   90.00
#
_symmetry.space_group_name_H-M   'P 1'
#
loop_
_entity.id
_entity.type
_entity.pdbx_description
1 polymer ?
#
loop_
_entity_poly.entity_id
_entity_poly.type
_entity_poly.pdbx_seq_one_letter_code
_entity_poly.pdbx_strand_id
1 'polypeptide(L)'
;MQRLTATLAATFAFLLAAPAFAVTYGDMSGADLGVGANLNGAVPFPADNDWNRDISADPVDPNSGNLIASIGLSTGLHPDFGSGYYAHAIIGIPYVVVPDSQMYVPIHFKAYKDESDKGPYPVPMDAPIEGMRDDGKKFGGDRHVLVIDRDTNRLYELYRAFPRNDISWNADSGAIFHLDSNKVRPTAKPGWTSADAAGLPIFPGLVRYDEVAAGAILHALRFTVAHSRRAYVKPANHWASSDDNPNLPPMGMRVRLKASYQIPTSFSPETKVILQAMKTYGMFVADNGSNWYISGAPDDRWNNDHLVSELRQVTGSDFEVVKMGKVHHP
;
A
#
# COMPACT_ATOMS: atom_id res chain seq x y z
N MET A 1 2.19 72.36 -12.07
CA MET A 1 1.49 71.08 -11.74
C MET A 1 2.52 69.97 -11.73
N GLN A 2 3.06 69.63 -10.55
CA GLN A 2 4.07 68.58 -10.36
C GLN A 2 3.43 67.19 -10.51
N ARG A 3 4.02 66.34 -11.35
CA ARG A 3 3.67 64.91 -11.45
C ARG A 3 4.55 64.13 -10.47
N LEU A 4 3.93 63.47 -9.49
CA LEU A 4 4.56 62.43 -8.70
C LEU A 4 4.72 61.17 -9.55
N THR A 5 5.94 60.63 -9.63
CA THR A 5 6.21 59.28 -10.11
C THR A 5 6.40 58.37 -8.89
N ALA A 6 5.51 57.40 -8.72
CA ALA A 6 5.62 56.36 -7.72
C ALA A 6 6.40 55.18 -8.30
N THR A 7 7.52 54.84 -7.68
CA THR A 7 8.32 53.66 -8.03
C THR A 7 7.70 52.44 -7.35
N LEU A 8 7.13 51.51 -8.14
CA LEU A 8 6.69 50.20 -7.65
C LEU A 8 7.91 49.32 -7.41
N ALA A 9 8.19 48.94 -6.17
CA ALA A 9 9.13 47.88 -5.86
C ALA A 9 8.42 46.52 -6.02
N ALA A 10 8.82 45.75 -7.03
CA ALA A 10 8.35 44.37 -7.19
C ALA A 10 9.17 43.46 -6.27
N THR A 11 8.54 42.96 -5.21
CA THR A 11 9.06 41.88 -4.37
C THR A 11 8.89 40.56 -5.12
N PHE A 12 9.98 39.99 -5.63
CA PHE A 12 10.00 38.61 -6.11
C PHE A 12 9.92 37.66 -4.91
N ALA A 13 8.78 37.00 -4.74
CA ALA A 13 8.68 35.84 -3.87
C ALA A 13 9.37 34.65 -4.57
N PHE A 14 10.55 34.26 -4.07
CA PHE A 14 11.14 32.98 -4.42
C PHE A 14 10.28 31.88 -3.78
N LEU A 15 9.47 31.17 -4.59
CA LEU A 15 9.06 29.82 -4.23
C LEU A 15 10.33 28.97 -4.25
N LEU A 16 10.83 28.62 -3.07
CA LEU A 16 11.78 27.51 -2.94
C LEU A 16 11.02 26.24 -3.32
N ALA A 17 11.21 25.78 -4.56
CA ALA A 17 10.89 24.41 -4.91
C ALA A 17 11.73 23.51 -3.99
N ALA A 18 11.08 22.72 -3.13
CA ALA A 18 11.75 21.66 -2.41
C ALA A 18 12.50 20.78 -3.43
N PRO A 19 13.70 20.27 -3.11
CA PRO A 19 14.39 19.38 -4.02
C PRO A 19 13.49 18.16 -4.25
N ALA A 20 12.96 18.03 -5.47
CA ALA A 20 12.33 16.79 -5.90
C ALA A 20 13.44 15.75 -5.89
N PHE A 21 13.41 14.82 -4.94
CA PHE A 21 14.32 13.67 -4.96
C PHE A 21 14.21 13.00 -6.33
N ALA A 22 15.35 12.57 -6.89
CA ALA A 22 15.34 11.85 -8.14
C ALA A 22 14.64 10.51 -7.93
N VAL A 23 13.47 10.34 -8.55
CA VAL A 23 12.70 9.10 -8.48
C VAL A 23 13.54 7.96 -9.04
N THR A 24 13.69 6.89 -8.27
CA THR A 24 14.44 5.69 -8.69
C THR A 24 13.56 4.46 -8.56
N TYR A 25 13.27 3.80 -9.67
CA TYR A 25 12.42 2.61 -9.71
C TYR A 25 13.23 1.34 -9.52
N GLY A 26 12.77 0.47 -8.61
CA GLY A 26 13.34 -0.85 -8.38
C GLY A 26 14.72 -0.86 -7.72
N ASP A 27 15.10 0.25 -7.10
CA ASP A 27 16.33 0.39 -6.34
C ASP A 27 16.05 1.12 -5.03
N MET A 28 16.11 0.37 -3.94
CA MET A 28 15.87 0.81 -2.58
C MET A 28 17.15 1.33 -1.91
N SER A 29 18.31 1.23 -2.56
CA SER A 29 19.60 1.54 -1.94
C SER A 29 19.75 2.98 -1.46
N GLY A 30 18.87 3.90 -1.84
CA GLY A 30 18.80 5.28 -1.33
C GLY A 30 17.95 5.49 -0.08
N ALA A 31 17.13 4.52 0.33
CA ALA A 31 16.20 4.64 1.46
C ALA A 31 16.92 4.69 2.80
N ASP A 32 16.51 5.54 3.75
CA ASP A 32 17.11 5.55 5.09
C ASP A 32 16.90 4.20 5.82
N LEU A 33 17.66 3.96 6.90
CA LEU A 33 17.49 2.77 7.75
C LEU A 33 16.52 3.06 8.91
N GLY A 34 15.81 2.03 9.36
CA GLY A 34 14.95 2.08 10.54
C GLY A 34 13.45 1.98 10.25
N VAL A 35 12.66 2.11 11.32
CA VAL A 35 11.19 2.01 11.27
C VAL A 35 10.62 3.23 10.56
N GLY A 36 9.73 3.03 9.59
CA GLY A 36 9.09 4.12 8.85
C GLY A 36 10.07 5.04 8.10
N ALA A 37 11.23 4.51 7.71
CA ALA A 37 12.31 5.29 7.13
C ALA A 37 11.93 5.91 5.77
N ASN A 38 12.39 7.14 5.52
CA ASN A 38 12.17 7.84 4.25
C ASN A 38 12.86 7.08 3.11
N LEU A 39 12.16 6.83 2.00
CA LEU A 39 12.73 6.10 0.87
C LEU A 39 13.57 6.99 -0.07
N ASN A 40 13.60 8.30 0.16
CA ASN A 40 14.36 9.29 -0.61
C ASN A 40 14.10 9.20 -2.13
N GLY A 41 12.84 8.93 -2.51
CA GLY A 41 12.41 8.80 -3.90
C GLY A 41 12.56 7.39 -4.52
N ALA A 42 13.01 6.39 -3.75
CA ALA A 42 12.97 5.01 -4.18
C ALA A 42 11.51 4.50 -4.28
N VAL A 43 11.17 3.90 -5.41
CA VAL A 43 9.85 3.31 -5.68
C VAL A 43 10.04 1.80 -5.91
N PRO A 44 9.33 0.94 -5.15
CA PRO A 44 9.33 -0.50 -5.39
C PRO A 44 8.99 -0.86 -6.84
N PHE A 45 9.72 -1.83 -7.40
CA PHE A 45 9.55 -2.37 -8.75
C PHE A 45 9.99 -1.46 -9.90
N PRO A 46 10.29 -2.03 -11.09
CA PRO A 46 10.53 -1.27 -12.30
C PRO A 46 9.37 -0.33 -12.66
N ALA A 47 9.65 0.74 -13.41
CA ALA A 47 8.64 1.72 -13.82
C ALA A 47 7.50 1.12 -14.67
N ASP A 48 7.79 0.06 -15.42
CA ASP A 48 6.83 -0.66 -16.27
C ASP A 48 6.07 -1.77 -15.52
N ASN A 49 6.30 -1.94 -14.22
CA ASN A 49 5.58 -2.87 -13.38
C ASN A 49 4.09 -2.50 -13.25
N ASP A 50 3.22 -3.49 -13.07
CA ASP A 50 1.79 -3.27 -12.84
C ASP A 50 1.51 -2.30 -11.68
N TRP A 51 2.36 -2.27 -10.64
CA TRP A 51 2.25 -1.31 -9.55
C TRP A 51 2.54 0.14 -9.98
N ASN A 52 3.47 0.36 -10.91
CA ASN A 52 4.02 1.70 -11.21
C ASN A 52 3.56 2.28 -12.55
N ARG A 53 2.91 1.48 -13.40
CA ARG A 53 2.41 1.94 -14.70
C ARG A 53 1.17 2.82 -14.53
N ASP A 54 1.14 3.93 -15.26
CA ASP A 54 -0.06 4.78 -15.44
C ASP A 54 -1.17 4.00 -16.15
N ILE A 55 -2.36 4.01 -15.54
CA ILE A 55 -3.58 3.33 -16.00
C ILE A 55 -4.74 4.30 -16.27
N SER A 56 -4.50 5.62 -16.21
CA SER A 56 -5.54 6.64 -16.32
C SER A 56 -6.30 6.56 -17.65
N ALA A 57 -5.64 6.08 -18.71
CA ALA A 57 -6.21 5.89 -20.05
C ALA A 57 -6.65 4.45 -20.36
N ASP A 58 -6.48 3.50 -19.43
CA ASP A 58 -6.83 2.11 -19.69
C ASP A 58 -8.35 1.95 -19.88
N PRO A 59 -8.83 0.97 -20.67
CA PRO A 59 -10.26 0.74 -20.84
C PRO A 59 -10.95 0.39 -19.51
N VAL A 60 -12.24 0.72 -19.40
CA VAL A 60 -13.09 0.33 -18.26
C VAL A 60 -13.59 -1.10 -18.44
N ASP A 61 -13.69 -1.87 -17.36
CA ASP A 61 -14.28 -3.20 -17.42
C ASP A 61 -15.80 -3.11 -17.71
N PRO A 62 -16.34 -3.88 -18.68
CA PRO A 62 -17.77 -3.89 -18.98
C PRO A 62 -18.66 -4.23 -17.78
N ASN A 63 -18.15 -4.98 -16.78
CA ASN A 63 -18.90 -5.31 -15.57
C ASN A 63 -18.63 -4.34 -14.40
N SER A 64 -17.96 -3.21 -14.63
CA SER A 64 -17.55 -2.27 -13.58
C SER A 64 -18.73 -1.83 -12.71
N GLY A 65 -19.90 -1.55 -13.29
CA GLY A 65 -21.06 -1.11 -12.52
C GLY A 65 -21.50 -2.11 -11.45
N ASN A 66 -21.57 -3.40 -11.79
CA ASN A 66 -21.98 -4.46 -10.87
C ASN A 66 -20.91 -4.73 -9.81
N LEU A 67 -19.64 -4.73 -10.21
CA LEU A 67 -18.51 -4.95 -9.30
C LEU A 67 -18.44 -3.85 -8.24
N ILE A 68 -18.50 -2.57 -8.64
CA ILE A 68 -18.51 -1.44 -7.71
C ILE A 68 -19.77 -1.46 -6.83
N ALA A 69 -20.93 -1.81 -7.38
CA ALA A 69 -22.17 -1.93 -6.62
C ALA A 69 -22.11 -3.00 -5.53
N SER A 70 -21.40 -4.11 -5.77
CA SER A 70 -21.20 -5.16 -4.76
C SER A 70 -20.33 -4.74 -3.58
N ILE A 71 -19.43 -3.76 -3.77
CA ILE A 71 -18.57 -3.20 -2.71
C ILE A 71 -19.32 -2.09 -1.97
N GLY A 72 -20.06 -1.24 -2.68
CA GLY A 72 -20.92 -0.22 -2.10
C GLY A 72 -20.74 1.14 -2.78
N LEU A 73 -21.80 1.61 -3.46
CA LEU A 73 -21.77 2.85 -4.24
C LEU A 73 -21.73 4.12 -3.38
N SER A 74 -22.41 4.10 -2.23
CA SER A 74 -22.48 5.24 -1.30
C SER A 74 -21.50 5.14 -0.13
N THR A 75 -20.72 4.06 -0.07
CA THR A 75 -19.71 3.87 0.97
C THR A 75 -18.49 4.73 0.63
N GLY A 76 -18.10 5.59 1.57
CA GLY A 76 -16.90 6.42 1.48
C GLY A 76 -15.62 5.65 1.74
N LEU A 77 -14.49 6.11 1.20
CA LEU A 77 -13.18 5.58 1.55
C LEU A 77 -12.93 5.71 3.06
N HIS A 78 -12.18 4.77 3.62
CA HIS A 78 -11.73 4.79 5.00
C HIS A 78 -10.20 4.64 5.07
N PRO A 79 -9.46 5.62 5.62
CA PRO A 79 -8.04 5.44 5.87
C PRO A 79 -7.84 4.51 7.06
N ASP A 80 -7.24 3.35 6.81
CA ASP A 80 -6.83 2.40 7.85
C ASP A 80 -5.36 2.63 8.23
N PHE A 81 -4.99 3.89 8.41
CA PHE A 81 -3.65 4.40 8.76
C PHE A 81 -3.76 5.83 9.31
N GLY A 82 -2.73 6.31 9.99
CA GLY A 82 -2.70 7.67 10.54
C GLY A 82 -1.57 7.89 11.55
N SER A 83 -1.73 8.91 12.40
CA SER A 83 -0.80 9.23 13.48
C SER A 83 -1.16 8.57 14.80
N GLY A 84 -0.14 8.23 15.58
CA GLY A 84 -0.28 7.70 16.93
C GLY A 84 -0.91 6.30 17.03
N TYR A 85 -1.77 6.12 18.03
CA TYR A 85 -2.45 4.86 18.33
C TYR A 85 -3.96 5.02 18.12
N TYR A 86 -4.59 4.02 17.50
CA TYR A 86 -6.03 3.87 17.45
C TYR A 86 -6.46 2.69 18.32
N ALA A 87 -7.40 2.90 19.24
CA ALA A 87 -7.83 1.90 20.21
C ALA A 87 -6.66 1.20 20.97
N HIS A 88 -5.62 1.99 21.32
CA HIS A 88 -4.38 1.55 21.97
C HIS A 88 -3.51 0.60 21.13
N ALA A 89 -3.64 0.60 19.81
CA ALA A 89 -2.80 -0.14 18.89
C ALA A 89 -2.23 0.79 17.80
N ILE A 90 -1.03 0.49 17.30
CA ILE A 90 -0.44 1.21 16.16
C ILE A 90 -1.46 1.21 15.02
N ILE A 91 -1.76 2.39 14.48
CA ILE A 91 -2.69 2.55 13.35
C ILE A 91 -1.95 2.31 12.02
N GLY A 92 -2.51 1.50 11.13
CA GLY A 92 -1.87 1.11 9.87
C GLY A 92 -0.79 0.04 10.00
N ILE A 93 -0.10 -0.23 8.90
CA ILE A 93 0.86 -1.33 8.78
C ILE A 93 2.28 -0.78 8.80
N PRO A 94 3.05 -0.98 9.88
CA PRO A 94 4.41 -0.48 9.98
C PRO A 94 5.37 -1.32 9.13
N TYR A 95 6.51 -0.71 8.78
CA TYR A 95 7.63 -1.37 8.12
C TYR A 95 8.96 -0.90 8.72
N VAL A 96 10.01 -1.68 8.47
CA VAL A 96 11.40 -1.33 8.83
C VAL A 96 12.32 -1.55 7.64
N VAL A 97 13.23 -0.61 7.41
CA VAL A 97 14.30 -0.72 6.41
C VAL A 97 15.59 -1.13 7.11
N VAL A 98 16.24 -2.18 6.60
CA VAL A 98 17.45 -2.77 7.15
C VAL A 98 18.55 -2.84 6.09
N PRO A 99 19.83 -2.83 6.49
CA PRO A 99 20.93 -3.13 5.57
C PRO A 99 21.08 -4.65 5.37
N ASP A 100 21.82 -5.08 4.35
CA ASP A 100 22.11 -6.52 4.10
C ASP A 100 22.88 -7.17 5.26
N SER A 101 23.58 -6.37 6.08
CA SER A 101 24.24 -6.86 7.29
C SER A 101 23.28 -7.24 8.43
N GLN A 102 21.97 -7.01 8.28
CA GLN A 102 20.97 -7.43 9.27
C GLN A 102 20.97 -8.95 9.43
N MET A 103 21.02 -9.41 10.68
CA MET A 103 21.02 -10.84 10.98
C MET A 103 19.75 -11.51 10.45
N TYR A 104 19.94 -12.57 9.68
CA TYR A 104 18.89 -13.48 9.25
C TYR A 104 18.50 -14.43 10.38
N VAL A 105 17.22 -14.47 10.71
CA VAL A 105 16.66 -15.28 11.80
C VAL A 105 15.71 -16.36 11.27
N PRO A 106 15.63 -17.52 11.94
CA PRO A 106 14.68 -18.57 11.56
C PRO A 106 13.22 -18.10 11.66
N ILE A 107 12.42 -18.48 10.66
CA ILE A 107 10.96 -18.31 10.67
C ILE A 107 10.30 -19.68 10.74
N HIS A 108 9.47 -19.87 11.77
CA HIS A 108 8.73 -21.10 12.01
C HIS A 108 7.28 -20.96 11.54
N PHE A 109 7.02 -21.36 10.29
CA PHE A 109 5.66 -21.33 9.74
C PHE A 109 4.71 -22.30 10.46
N LYS A 110 3.55 -21.78 10.89
CA LYS A 110 2.50 -22.52 11.62
C LYS A 110 1.27 -22.82 10.76
N ALA A 111 1.05 -22.03 9.72
CA ALA A 111 0.12 -22.30 8.63
C ALA A 111 0.83 -22.08 7.28
N TYR A 112 0.12 -22.26 6.16
CA TYR A 112 0.52 -21.92 4.79
C TYR A 112 1.99 -22.17 4.40
N LYS A 113 2.63 -23.18 5.02
CA LYS A 113 4.06 -23.44 4.86
C LYS A 113 4.42 -23.81 3.43
N ASP A 114 3.52 -24.53 2.76
CA ASP A 114 3.70 -24.96 1.37
C ASP A 114 3.42 -23.85 0.34
N GLU A 115 2.98 -22.67 0.80
CA GLU A 115 2.78 -21.45 0.01
C GLU A 115 3.71 -20.31 0.45
N SER A 116 4.60 -20.59 1.41
CA SER A 116 5.56 -19.63 1.97
C SER A 116 6.95 -19.81 1.39
N ASP A 117 7.68 -18.71 1.28
CA ASP A 117 9.10 -18.75 0.95
C ASP A 117 9.89 -19.27 2.15
N LYS A 118 10.90 -20.11 1.89
CA LYS A 118 11.70 -20.68 2.98
C LYS A 118 12.63 -19.60 3.55
N GLY A 119 12.63 -19.46 4.87
CA GLY A 119 13.60 -18.63 5.58
C GLY A 119 15.03 -19.20 5.57
N PRO A 120 15.97 -18.55 6.28
CA PRO A 120 15.75 -17.48 7.26
C PRO A 120 15.45 -16.11 6.61
N TYR A 121 14.93 -15.14 7.38
CA TYR A 121 14.61 -13.77 6.94
C TYR A 121 15.37 -12.72 7.80
N PRO A 122 15.72 -11.53 7.30
CA PRO A 122 16.44 -10.50 8.04
C PRO A 122 15.54 -9.69 8.99
N VAL A 123 14.68 -10.35 9.78
CA VAL A 123 13.69 -9.68 10.64
C VAL A 123 14.32 -9.31 11.99
N PRO A 124 14.46 -8.00 12.33
CA PRO A 124 14.90 -7.59 13.65
C PRO A 124 13.97 -8.12 14.75
N MET A 125 14.49 -8.46 15.93
CA MET A 125 13.65 -8.96 17.04
C MET A 125 12.70 -7.89 17.61
N ASP A 126 13.01 -6.62 17.36
CA ASP A 126 12.23 -5.43 17.69
C ASP A 126 11.48 -4.86 16.47
N ALA A 127 11.37 -5.62 15.37
CA ALA A 127 10.60 -5.21 14.21
C ALA A 127 9.17 -4.81 14.62
N PRO A 128 8.64 -3.69 14.11
CA PRO A 128 7.31 -3.24 14.46
C PRO A 128 6.27 -4.21 13.89
N ILE A 129 5.22 -4.45 14.67
CA ILE A 129 4.15 -5.37 14.33
C ILE A 129 2.86 -4.58 14.21
N GLU A 130 2.11 -4.77 13.12
CA GLU A 130 0.77 -4.22 13.00
C GLU A 130 -0.11 -4.61 14.20
N GLY A 131 -0.87 -3.64 14.72
CA GLY A 131 -1.75 -3.85 15.86
C GLY A 131 -1.02 -3.95 17.21
N MET A 132 0.31 -3.76 17.24
CA MET A 132 1.07 -3.72 18.48
C MET A 132 0.57 -2.60 19.38
N ARG A 133 0.45 -2.89 20.68
CA ARG A 133 -0.11 -1.97 21.67
C ARG A 133 0.97 -1.16 22.37
N ASP A 134 0.65 0.09 22.68
CA ASP A 134 1.48 1.00 23.47
C ASP A 134 1.80 0.46 24.87
N ASP A 135 0.85 -0.26 25.46
CA ASP A 135 0.94 -0.85 26.79
C ASP A 135 1.65 -2.22 26.83
N GLY A 136 2.15 -2.70 25.69
CA GLY A 136 2.85 -3.99 25.56
C GLY A 136 1.97 -5.23 25.85
N LYS A 137 0.65 -5.06 26.02
CA LYS A 137 -0.25 -6.19 26.27
C LYS A 137 -0.42 -7.03 25.01
N LYS A 138 -0.93 -8.26 25.19
CA LYS A 138 -1.29 -9.15 24.10
C LYS A 138 -2.29 -8.47 23.16
N PHE A 139 -2.09 -8.70 21.86
CA PHE A 139 -2.94 -8.17 20.79
C PHE A 139 -3.18 -9.24 19.73
N GLY A 140 -4.35 -9.15 19.09
CA GLY A 140 -4.77 -10.04 18.01
C GLY A 140 -4.48 -9.44 16.63
N GLY A 141 -5.34 -9.72 15.67
CA GLY A 141 -5.24 -9.22 14.30
C GLY A 141 -4.27 -10.02 13.44
N ASP A 142 -3.94 -9.42 12.31
CA ASP A 142 -3.10 -10.03 11.29
C ASP A 142 -1.62 -9.98 11.65
N ARG A 143 -1.21 -8.96 12.42
CA ARG A 143 0.14 -8.87 13.00
C ARG A 143 1.21 -8.97 11.90
N HIS A 144 1.02 -8.19 10.84
CA HIS A 144 1.98 -8.10 9.76
C HIS A 144 3.33 -7.55 10.25
N VAL A 145 4.42 -8.08 9.69
CA VAL A 145 5.78 -7.56 9.85
C VAL A 145 6.38 -7.43 8.46
N LEU A 146 6.73 -6.20 8.08
CA LEU A 146 7.29 -5.86 6.77
C LEU A 146 8.73 -5.37 6.93
N VAL A 147 9.66 -6.02 6.25
CA VAL A 147 11.10 -5.71 6.32
C VAL A 147 11.64 -5.52 4.91
N ILE A 148 12.27 -4.37 4.68
CA ILE A 148 12.93 -4.04 3.41
C ILE A 148 14.42 -4.13 3.63
N ASP A 149 15.07 -5.06 2.95
CA ASP A 149 16.51 -5.03 2.77
C ASP A 149 16.83 -4.12 1.58
N ARG A 150 17.31 -2.90 1.89
CA ARG A 150 17.58 -1.87 0.89
C ARG A 150 18.76 -2.19 0.00
N ASP A 151 19.70 -2.99 0.49
CA ASP A 151 20.96 -3.27 -0.19
C ASP A 151 20.80 -4.45 -1.18
N THR A 152 19.85 -5.35 -0.92
CA THR A 152 19.53 -6.48 -1.81
C THR A 152 18.24 -6.31 -2.62
N ASN A 153 17.51 -5.20 -2.44
CA ASN A 153 16.21 -4.95 -3.05
C ASN A 153 15.21 -6.08 -2.77
N ARG A 154 15.15 -6.52 -1.51
CA ARG A 154 14.23 -7.58 -1.07
C ARG A 154 13.25 -7.05 -0.03
N LEU A 155 12.01 -7.47 -0.19
CA LEU A 155 10.95 -7.25 0.79
C LEU A 155 10.55 -8.59 1.39
N TYR A 156 10.56 -8.66 2.72
CA TYR A 156 10.17 -9.82 3.50
C TYR A 156 8.92 -9.46 4.27
N GLU A 157 7.85 -10.23 4.06
CA GLU A 157 6.58 -9.99 4.74
C GLU A 157 6.13 -11.25 5.47
N LEU A 158 5.66 -11.07 6.71
CA LEU A 158 5.11 -12.13 7.54
C LEU A 158 3.65 -11.80 7.87
N TYR A 159 2.81 -12.83 7.85
CA TYR A 159 1.46 -12.79 8.41
C TYR A 159 1.42 -13.57 9.73
N ARG A 160 0.69 -13.03 10.71
CA ARG A 160 0.56 -13.52 12.08
C ARG A 160 1.89 -13.79 12.75
N ALA A 161 2.74 -12.77 12.77
CA ALA A 161 4.07 -12.85 13.33
C ALA A 161 4.08 -12.78 14.87
N PHE A 162 4.87 -13.64 15.50
CA PHE A 162 5.13 -13.66 16.95
C PHE A 162 6.63 -13.85 17.22
N PRO A 163 7.32 -12.87 17.84
CA PRO A 163 8.71 -13.04 18.22
C PRO A 163 8.84 -14.13 19.29
N ARG A 164 9.94 -14.88 19.26
CA ARG A 164 10.26 -15.94 20.22
C ARG A 164 11.48 -15.54 21.06
N ASN A 165 11.68 -16.26 22.16
CA ASN A 165 12.78 -16.02 23.10
C ASN A 165 14.14 -16.58 22.66
N ASP A 166 14.21 -17.22 21.49
CA ASP A 166 15.38 -17.92 20.93
C ASP A 166 15.89 -17.27 19.62
N ILE A 167 15.72 -15.95 19.46
CA ILE A 167 16.09 -15.17 18.25
C ILE A 167 15.49 -15.80 16.99
N SER A 168 14.17 -15.96 17.01
CA SER A 168 13.39 -16.50 15.90
C SER A 168 11.95 -16.01 15.98
N TRP A 169 11.16 -16.30 14.95
CA TRP A 169 9.75 -15.91 14.88
C TRP A 169 8.86 -17.11 14.56
N ASN A 170 7.65 -17.14 15.10
CA ASN A 170 6.55 -17.89 14.50
C ASN A 170 5.80 -16.97 13.52
N ALA A 171 5.31 -17.51 12.41
CA ALA A 171 4.41 -16.81 11.48
C ALA A 171 3.43 -17.81 10.87
N ASP A 172 2.27 -17.38 10.39
CA ASP A 172 1.35 -18.24 9.65
C ASP A 172 1.67 -18.28 8.16
N SER A 173 2.30 -17.26 7.59
CA SER A 173 2.89 -17.30 6.26
C SER A 173 4.09 -16.37 6.15
N GLY A 174 4.88 -16.52 5.09
CA GLY A 174 5.94 -15.57 4.77
C GLY A 174 6.24 -15.53 3.27
N ALA A 175 6.49 -14.33 2.76
CA ALA A 175 6.79 -14.11 1.35
C ALA A 175 8.04 -13.24 1.17
N ILE A 176 8.83 -13.55 0.13
CA ILE A 176 9.98 -12.75 -0.28
C ILE A 176 9.69 -12.16 -1.67
N PHE A 177 9.70 -10.84 -1.76
CA PHE A 177 9.49 -10.12 -3.01
C PHE A 177 10.79 -9.46 -3.50
N HIS A 178 10.97 -9.50 -4.81
CA HIS A 178 12.06 -8.86 -5.53
C HIS A 178 11.60 -7.47 -5.95
N LEU A 179 12.07 -6.45 -5.25
CA LEU A 179 11.70 -5.05 -5.51
C LEU A 179 12.34 -4.51 -6.80
N ASP A 180 13.29 -5.23 -7.39
CA ASP A 180 14.04 -4.86 -8.60
C ASP A 180 13.53 -5.59 -9.87
N SER A 181 12.37 -6.26 -9.81
CA SER A 181 11.90 -7.14 -10.89
C SER A 181 10.40 -7.07 -11.15
N ASN A 182 10.00 -7.25 -12.43
CA ASN A 182 8.61 -7.53 -12.80
C ASN A 182 8.16 -8.95 -12.45
N LYS A 183 9.10 -9.87 -12.20
CA LYS A 183 8.81 -11.17 -11.61
C LYS A 183 8.84 -11.06 -10.09
N VAL A 184 7.91 -10.28 -9.54
CA VAL A 184 7.94 -9.76 -8.15
C VAL A 184 8.09 -10.83 -7.07
N ARG A 185 7.57 -12.05 -7.28
CA ARG A 185 7.76 -13.19 -6.37
C ARG A 185 8.11 -14.45 -7.17
N PRO A 186 9.38 -14.64 -7.53
CA PRO A 186 9.77 -15.59 -8.57
C PRO A 186 9.63 -17.07 -8.17
N THR A 187 9.53 -17.33 -6.87
CA THR A 187 9.36 -18.64 -6.22
C THR A 187 7.89 -19.08 -6.14
N ALA A 188 6.95 -18.15 -6.22
CA ALA A 188 5.53 -18.44 -6.07
C ALA A 188 5.00 -19.29 -7.23
N LYS A 189 4.14 -20.25 -6.89
CA LYS A 189 3.33 -20.98 -7.87
C LYS A 189 1.97 -20.29 -8.04
N PRO A 190 1.26 -20.47 -9.16
CA PRO A 190 -0.11 -19.99 -9.29
C PRO A 190 -0.98 -20.50 -8.13
N GLY A 191 -1.78 -19.62 -7.53
CA GLY A 191 -2.60 -19.97 -6.37
C GLY A 191 -1.87 -19.94 -5.03
N TRP A 192 -0.64 -19.42 -4.94
CA TRP A 192 0.02 -19.18 -3.65
C TRP A 192 -0.39 -17.84 -3.06
N THR A 193 -0.86 -17.86 -1.82
CA THR A 193 -1.03 -16.69 -0.95
C THR A 193 0.31 -16.06 -0.54
N SER A 194 0.28 -14.95 0.19
CA SER A 194 1.45 -14.29 0.77
C SER A 194 1.17 -13.89 2.22
N ALA A 195 1.81 -12.81 2.72
CA ALA A 195 1.32 -12.14 3.92
C ALA A 195 -0.03 -11.44 3.67
N ASP A 196 -0.28 -11.02 2.43
CA ASP A 196 -1.56 -10.53 1.92
C ASP A 196 -2.40 -11.67 1.33
N ALA A 197 -3.72 -11.64 1.52
CA ALA A 197 -4.61 -12.71 1.05
C ALA A 197 -4.69 -12.85 -0.48
N ALA A 198 -4.47 -11.78 -1.26
CA ALA A 198 -4.41 -11.86 -2.72
C ALA A 198 -3.09 -12.45 -3.24
N GLY A 199 -2.13 -12.73 -2.36
CA GLY A 199 -0.77 -13.12 -2.76
C GLY A 199 0.07 -11.95 -3.28
N LEU A 200 -0.34 -10.72 -2.99
CA LEU A 200 0.35 -9.48 -3.35
C LEU A 200 1.36 -9.06 -2.28
N PRO A 201 2.38 -8.26 -2.60
CA PRO A 201 3.16 -7.57 -1.57
C PRO A 201 2.31 -6.48 -0.90
N ILE A 202 2.39 -6.36 0.44
CA ILE A 202 1.67 -5.34 1.21
C ILE A 202 2.34 -3.98 1.08
N PHE A 203 3.65 -3.90 1.33
CA PHE A 203 4.41 -2.64 1.41
C PHE A 203 4.22 -1.74 0.18
N PRO A 204 4.31 -2.23 -1.08
CA PRO A 204 4.12 -1.41 -2.28
C PRO A 204 2.71 -0.86 -2.43
N GLY A 205 1.72 -1.38 -1.71
CA GLY A 205 0.35 -0.86 -1.72
C GLY A 205 0.04 0.15 -0.61
N LEU A 206 0.98 0.42 0.30
CA LEU A 206 0.77 1.33 1.42
C LEU A 206 0.89 2.79 1.00
N VAL A 207 -0.05 3.63 1.46
CA VAL A 207 0.14 5.09 1.51
C VAL A 207 1.24 5.41 2.54
N ARG A 208 2.27 6.17 2.15
CA ARG A 208 3.37 6.57 3.04
C ARG A 208 3.55 8.08 3.09
N TYR A 209 3.88 8.60 4.27
CA TYR A 209 3.93 10.05 4.50
C TYR A 209 5.08 10.71 3.73
N ASP A 210 6.22 10.04 3.58
CA ASP A 210 7.38 10.57 2.85
C ASP A 210 7.06 10.88 1.38
N GLU A 211 6.31 10.02 0.71
CA GLU A 211 5.84 10.24 -0.66
C GLU A 211 4.82 11.37 -0.76
N VAL A 212 3.87 11.39 0.18
CA VAL A 212 2.84 12.43 0.24
C VAL A 212 3.46 13.80 0.51
N ALA A 213 4.42 13.88 1.42
CA ALA A 213 5.19 15.09 1.69
C ALA A 213 6.08 15.51 0.50
N ALA A 214 6.57 14.55 -0.29
CA ALA A 214 7.28 14.80 -1.54
C ALA A 214 6.35 15.24 -2.69
N GLY A 215 5.03 15.13 -2.51
CA GLY A 215 4.01 15.64 -3.43
C GLY A 215 3.51 14.63 -4.47
N ALA A 216 3.95 13.37 -4.43
CA ALA A 216 3.47 12.34 -5.34
C ALA A 216 3.66 10.92 -4.78
N ILE A 217 2.63 10.09 -4.90
CA ILE A 217 2.75 8.63 -4.79
C ILE A 217 2.77 8.08 -6.22
N LEU A 218 3.82 7.31 -6.55
CA LEU A 218 4.11 6.88 -7.93
C LEU A 218 3.81 5.40 -8.19
N HIS A 219 2.89 4.85 -7.41
CA HIS A 219 2.48 3.46 -7.46
C HIS A 219 0.99 3.31 -7.11
N ALA A 220 0.44 2.13 -7.42
CA ALA A 220 -0.91 1.75 -7.05
C ALA A 220 -1.02 1.52 -5.53
N LEU A 221 -2.21 1.75 -4.98
CA LEU A 221 -2.49 1.47 -3.58
C LEU A 221 -3.16 0.10 -3.41
N ARG A 222 -3.39 -0.32 -2.17
CA ARG A 222 -4.23 -1.49 -1.85
C ARG A 222 -5.46 -1.10 -1.03
N PHE A 223 -6.54 -1.86 -1.22
CA PHE A 223 -7.76 -1.72 -0.41
C PHE A 223 -8.44 -3.07 -0.17
N THR A 224 -9.38 -3.10 0.78
CA THR A 224 -10.15 -4.31 1.12
C THR A 224 -11.62 -4.22 0.72
N VAL A 225 -12.25 -5.40 0.56
CA VAL A 225 -13.67 -5.58 0.25
C VAL A 225 -14.28 -6.58 1.23
N ALA A 226 -15.56 -6.44 1.57
CA ALA A 226 -16.23 -7.37 2.48
C ALA A 226 -16.45 -8.76 1.87
N HIS A 227 -16.66 -8.79 0.55
CA HIS A 227 -16.92 -10.02 -0.18
C HIS A 227 -16.14 -10.02 -1.49
N SER A 228 -15.27 -11.00 -1.66
CA SER A 228 -14.64 -11.34 -2.93
C SER A 228 -15.19 -12.66 -3.48
N ARG A 229 -14.89 -12.96 -4.74
CA ARG A 229 -15.13 -14.29 -5.33
C ARG A 229 -13.89 -15.17 -5.30
N ARG A 230 -14.09 -16.47 -5.50
CA ARG A 230 -13.10 -17.54 -5.66
C ARG A 230 -12.36 -17.43 -7.01
N ALA A 231 -11.70 -16.29 -7.21
CA ALA A 231 -10.91 -15.99 -8.39
C ALA A 231 -9.93 -14.85 -8.13
N TYR A 232 -8.93 -14.75 -8.98
CA TYR A 232 -7.97 -13.64 -8.99
C TYR A 232 -7.62 -13.17 -10.39
N VAL A 233 -7.10 -11.95 -10.49
CA VAL A 233 -6.54 -11.36 -11.70
C VAL A 233 -5.13 -10.87 -11.38
N LYS A 234 -4.20 -11.02 -12.32
CA LYS A 234 -2.82 -10.52 -12.14
C LYS A 234 -2.82 -9.00 -11.88
N PRO A 235 -1.90 -8.48 -11.04
CA PRO A 235 -0.72 -9.15 -10.48
C PRO A 235 -0.99 -10.05 -9.28
N ALA A 236 -2.22 -10.13 -8.75
CA ALA A 236 -2.55 -11.07 -7.68
C ALA A 236 -2.31 -12.53 -8.11
N ASN A 237 -2.22 -13.40 -7.12
CA ASN A 237 -1.85 -14.78 -7.31
C ASN A 237 -2.73 -15.77 -6.51
N HIS A 238 -3.65 -15.27 -5.69
CA HIS A 238 -4.47 -16.06 -4.79
C HIS A 238 -5.87 -15.45 -4.62
N TRP A 239 -6.82 -16.22 -4.08
CA TRP A 239 -8.20 -15.83 -3.79
C TRP A 239 -8.53 -16.19 -2.34
N ALA A 240 -9.41 -15.43 -1.68
CA ALA A 240 -9.71 -15.65 -0.25
C ALA A 240 -11.19 -15.98 0.02
N SER A 241 -11.90 -16.51 -0.97
CA SER A 241 -13.33 -16.79 -0.89
C SER A 241 -13.70 -18.13 -1.54
N SER A 242 -14.83 -18.69 -1.13
CA SER A 242 -15.47 -19.84 -1.78
C SER A 242 -16.65 -19.46 -2.68
N ASP A 243 -17.02 -18.18 -2.75
CA ASP A 243 -18.16 -17.70 -3.54
C ASP A 243 -17.76 -17.54 -5.02
N ASP A 244 -18.55 -18.08 -5.94
CA ASP A 244 -18.28 -18.01 -7.39
C ASP A 244 -19.10 -16.92 -8.12
N ASN A 245 -19.83 -16.06 -7.39
CA ASN A 245 -20.66 -15.01 -7.97
C ASN A 245 -19.81 -14.07 -8.87
N PRO A 246 -20.09 -13.98 -10.19
CA PRO A 246 -19.29 -13.20 -11.12
C PRO A 246 -19.40 -11.68 -10.89
N ASN A 247 -20.35 -11.22 -10.07
CA ASN A 247 -20.48 -9.81 -9.70
C ASN A 247 -19.70 -9.42 -8.45
N LEU A 248 -19.05 -10.37 -7.76
CA LEU A 248 -18.11 -10.06 -6.70
C LEU A 248 -16.69 -9.81 -7.26
N PRO A 249 -15.89 -8.93 -6.63
CA PRO A 249 -14.52 -8.67 -7.02
C PRO A 249 -13.65 -9.94 -6.93
N PRO A 250 -12.88 -10.30 -7.98
CA PRO A 250 -11.73 -11.18 -7.80
C PRO A 250 -10.61 -10.44 -7.06
N MET A 251 -9.75 -11.17 -6.35
CA MET A 251 -8.51 -10.61 -5.82
C MET A 251 -7.63 -10.05 -6.94
N GLY A 252 -6.94 -8.94 -6.69
CA GLY A 252 -6.16 -8.22 -7.70
C GLY A 252 -6.98 -7.41 -8.71
N MET A 253 -8.32 -7.36 -8.57
CA MET A 253 -9.12 -6.41 -9.35
C MET A 253 -8.61 -4.98 -9.09
N ARG A 254 -8.34 -4.23 -10.17
CA ARG A 254 -7.85 -2.84 -10.07
C ARG A 254 -9.00 -1.86 -10.29
N VAL A 255 -9.19 -0.97 -9.33
CA VAL A 255 -10.10 0.18 -9.46
C VAL A 255 -9.29 1.46 -9.65
N ARG A 256 -9.88 2.47 -10.29
CA ARG A 256 -9.32 3.83 -10.33
C ARG A 256 -10.39 4.86 -10.03
N LEU A 257 -9.96 5.99 -9.48
CA LEU A 257 -10.83 7.15 -9.35
C LEU A 257 -11.13 7.70 -10.74
N LYS A 258 -12.40 7.92 -11.07
CA LYS A 258 -12.82 8.34 -12.42
C LYS A 258 -12.13 9.63 -12.83
N ALA A 259 -11.78 9.75 -14.11
CA ALA A 259 -11.20 10.98 -14.66
C ALA A 259 -12.10 12.20 -14.40
N SER A 260 -13.42 12.02 -14.45
CA SER A 260 -14.43 13.07 -14.21
C SER A 260 -14.51 13.57 -12.76
N TYR A 261 -14.06 12.77 -11.78
CA TYR A 261 -14.08 13.19 -10.39
C TYR A 261 -13.17 14.41 -10.19
N GLN A 262 -13.71 15.52 -9.68
CA GLN A 262 -12.93 16.73 -9.42
C GLN A 262 -12.42 16.66 -7.99
N ILE A 263 -11.10 16.57 -7.81
CA ILE A 263 -10.49 16.61 -6.49
C ILE A 263 -10.74 18.01 -5.88
N PRO A 264 -11.45 18.11 -4.75
CA PRO A 264 -11.79 19.41 -4.18
C PRO A 264 -10.56 20.26 -3.88
N THR A 265 -10.59 21.52 -4.31
CA THR A 265 -9.49 22.46 -4.04
C THR A 265 -9.35 22.79 -2.55
N SER A 266 -10.38 22.55 -1.75
CA SER A 266 -10.39 22.72 -0.30
C SER A 266 -9.72 21.58 0.46
N PHE A 267 -9.49 20.41 -0.16
CA PHE A 267 -8.83 19.30 0.52
C PHE A 267 -7.38 19.62 0.85
N SER A 268 -6.87 18.98 1.89
CA SER A 268 -5.46 19.02 2.28
C SER A 268 -4.54 18.62 1.11
N PRO A 269 -3.31 19.17 1.05
CA PRO A 269 -2.30 18.71 0.11
C PRO A 269 -2.12 17.19 0.13
N GLU A 270 -2.17 16.60 1.32
CA GLU A 270 -1.98 15.17 1.54
C GLU A 270 -3.06 14.33 0.85
N THR A 271 -4.34 14.63 1.10
CA THR A 271 -5.46 13.93 0.46
C THR A 271 -5.45 14.14 -1.05
N LYS A 272 -5.07 15.33 -1.54
CA LYS A 272 -4.97 15.57 -2.99
C LYS A 272 -3.96 14.66 -3.66
N VAL A 273 -2.79 14.45 -3.04
CA VAL A 273 -1.76 13.53 -3.55
C VAL A 273 -2.28 12.09 -3.59
N ILE A 274 -2.93 11.64 -2.51
CA ILE A 274 -3.52 10.30 -2.43
C ILE A 274 -4.57 10.09 -3.54
N LEU A 275 -5.49 11.04 -3.72
CA LEU A 275 -6.54 10.94 -4.74
C LEU A 275 -5.98 11.05 -6.16
N GLN A 276 -4.91 11.82 -6.37
CA GLN A 276 -4.22 11.88 -7.65
C GLN A 276 -3.57 10.52 -7.98
N ALA A 277 -2.94 9.86 -7.02
CA ALA A 277 -2.40 8.52 -7.20
C ALA A 277 -3.51 7.50 -7.55
N MET A 278 -4.68 7.60 -6.93
CA MET A 278 -5.84 6.75 -7.26
C MET A 278 -6.39 7.00 -8.68
N LYS A 279 -6.19 8.18 -9.27
CA LYS A 279 -6.50 8.45 -10.69
C LYS A 279 -5.46 7.83 -11.62
N THR A 280 -4.18 8.04 -11.31
CA THR A 280 -3.06 7.66 -12.18
C THR A 280 -2.74 6.18 -12.11
N TYR A 281 -2.65 5.61 -10.90
CA TYR A 281 -2.23 4.24 -10.63
C TYR A 281 -3.35 3.39 -10.03
N GLY A 282 -4.41 3.97 -9.49
CA GLY A 282 -5.54 3.20 -8.94
C GLY A 282 -5.17 2.36 -7.72
N MET A 283 -6.00 1.35 -7.44
CA MET A 283 -5.88 0.51 -6.25
C MET A 283 -6.23 -0.94 -6.56
N PHE A 284 -5.52 -1.89 -5.94
CA PHE A 284 -5.80 -3.32 -6.05
C PHE A 284 -6.65 -3.80 -4.87
N VAL A 285 -7.66 -4.64 -5.17
CA VAL A 285 -8.33 -5.47 -4.17
C VAL A 285 -7.31 -6.48 -3.63
N ALA A 286 -6.95 -6.36 -2.37
CA ALA A 286 -5.87 -7.13 -1.77
C ALA A 286 -6.36 -8.13 -0.72
N ASP A 287 -7.43 -7.80 0.01
CA ASP A 287 -7.94 -8.67 1.07
C ASP A 287 -9.45 -8.58 1.26
N ASN A 288 -9.99 -9.58 1.96
CA ASN A 288 -11.31 -9.51 2.55
C ASN A 288 -11.23 -8.75 3.88
N GLY A 289 -11.97 -7.66 3.97
CA GLY A 289 -11.99 -6.75 5.11
C GLY A 289 -13.23 -5.88 5.10
N SER A 290 -13.10 -4.61 5.48
CA SER A 290 -14.21 -3.67 5.35
C SER A 290 -14.16 -2.96 4.00
N ASN A 291 -15.33 -2.77 3.37
CA ASN A 291 -15.42 -2.10 2.07
C ASN A 291 -14.72 -0.74 2.08
N TRP A 292 -13.85 -0.53 1.08
CA TRP A 292 -13.17 0.75 0.81
C TRP A 292 -12.16 1.19 1.89
N TYR A 293 -11.64 0.25 2.69
CA TYR A 293 -10.54 0.53 3.61
C TYR A 293 -9.23 0.52 2.83
N ILE A 294 -8.54 1.67 2.80
CA ILE A 294 -7.23 1.83 2.16
C ILE A 294 -6.14 1.73 3.23
N SER A 295 -5.05 1.05 2.91
CA SER A 295 -3.97 0.82 3.88
C SER A 295 -2.82 1.81 3.70
N GLY A 296 -2.15 2.11 4.81
CA GLY A 296 -0.97 2.96 4.83
C GLY A 296 -0.09 2.68 6.04
N ALA A 297 1.06 3.35 6.08
CA ALA A 297 1.99 3.27 7.20
C ALA A 297 1.65 4.29 8.30
N PRO A 298 1.85 3.94 9.59
CA PRO A 298 1.79 4.90 10.68
C PRO A 298 2.82 6.01 10.50
N ASP A 299 2.43 7.26 10.78
CA ASP A 299 3.34 8.40 10.85
C ASP A 299 2.72 9.52 11.71
N ASP A 300 3.46 10.04 12.68
CA ASP A 300 2.97 11.08 13.60
C ASP A 300 2.64 12.41 12.91
N ARG A 301 3.09 12.60 11.66
CA ARG A 301 2.83 13.79 10.86
C ARG A 301 1.49 13.74 10.13
N TRP A 302 0.79 12.60 10.14
CA TRP A 302 -0.57 12.52 9.61
C TRP A 302 -1.56 13.35 10.44
N ASN A 303 -2.39 14.12 9.74
CA ASN A 303 -3.59 14.72 10.33
C ASN A 303 -4.79 13.78 10.15
N ASN A 304 -5.12 13.04 11.21
CA ASN A 304 -6.19 12.04 11.20
C ASN A 304 -7.56 12.64 10.88
N ASP A 305 -7.85 13.86 11.38
CA ASP A 305 -9.14 14.52 11.15
C ASP A 305 -9.33 14.86 9.68
N HIS A 306 -8.30 15.39 9.01
CA HIS A 306 -8.33 15.65 7.57
C HIS A 306 -8.44 14.35 6.77
N LEU A 307 -7.58 13.36 7.04
CA LEU A 307 -7.62 12.07 6.34
C LEU A 307 -9.02 11.46 6.40
N VAL A 308 -9.61 11.37 7.59
CA VAL A 308 -10.92 10.75 7.79
C VAL A 308 -12.03 11.58 7.16
N SER A 309 -12.07 12.89 7.40
CA SER A 309 -13.18 13.74 6.94
C SER A 309 -13.18 13.97 5.43
N GLU A 310 -12.02 13.99 4.79
CA GLU A 310 -11.88 14.24 3.34
C GLU A 310 -12.04 12.95 2.53
N LEU A 311 -11.35 11.86 2.90
CA LEU A 311 -11.42 10.60 2.15
C LEU A 311 -12.83 9.98 2.19
N ARG A 312 -13.55 10.11 3.31
CA ARG A 312 -14.94 9.61 3.41
C ARG A 312 -15.92 10.30 2.45
N GLN A 313 -15.58 11.46 1.90
CA GLN A 313 -16.39 12.13 0.89
C GLN A 313 -16.25 11.51 -0.51
N VAL A 314 -15.20 10.73 -0.75
CA VAL A 314 -15.00 9.98 -1.99
C VAL A 314 -15.68 8.63 -1.84
N THR A 315 -16.69 8.38 -2.65
CA THR A 315 -17.55 7.20 -2.55
C THR A 315 -17.23 6.16 -3.60
N GLY A 316 -17.69 4.92 -3.42
CA GLY A 316 -17.57 3.89 -4.45
C GLY A 316 -18.11 4.32 -5.82
N SER A 317 -19.13 5.18 -5.86
CA SER A 317 -19.68 5.72 -7.11
C SER A 317 -18.71 6.59 -7.92
N ASP A 318 -17.64 7.07 -7.30
CA ASP A 318 -16.57 7.84 -7.92
C ASP A 318 -15.50 6.96 -8.58
N PHE A 319 -15.56 5.64 -8.35
CA PHE A 319 -14.61 4.67 -8.90
C PHE A 319 -15.17 3.89 -10.09
N GLU A 320 -14.24 3.37 -10.89
CA GLU A 320 -14.50 2.40 -11.95
C GLU A 320 -13.43 1.30 -11.94
N VAL A 321 -13.81 0.12 -12.42
CA VAL A 321 -12.91 -1.03 -12.54
C VAL A 321 -12.15 -0.90 -13.85
N VAL A 322 -10.83 -0.96 -13.78
CA VAL A 322 -9.97 -1.04 -14.97
C VAL A 322 -10.18 -2.39 -15.63
N LYS A 323 -10.22 -2.42 -16.96
CA LYS A 323 -10.47 -3.63 -17.74
C LYS A 323 -9.59 -4.77 -17.26
N MET A 324 -10.21 -5.82 -16.72
CA MET A 324 -9.47 -6.95 -16.20
C MET A 324 -8.87 -7.78 -17.35
N GLY A 325 -7.69 -8.33 -17.09
CA GLY A 325 -7.10 -9.38 -17.91
C GLY A 325 -7.79 -10.72 -17.67
N LYS A 326 -7.03 -11.82 -17.87
CA LYS A 326 -7.54 -13.16 -17.60
C LYS A 326 -7.90 -13.30 -16.12
N VAL A 327 -9.14 -13.72 -15.86
CA VAL A 327 -9.58 -14.16 -14.53
C VAL A 327 -9.16 -15.61 -14.34
N HIS A 328 -8.43 -15.87 -13.26
CA HIS A 328 -7.95 -17.18 -12.88
C HIS A 328 -8.88 -17.78 -11.83
N HIS A 329 -9.28 -19.02 -12.07
CA HIS A 329 -10.04 -19.84 -11.13
C HIS A 329 -9.15 -20.99 -10.65
N PRO A 330 -9.47 -21.61 -9.50
CA PRO A 330 -8.67 -22.68 -8.91
C PRO A 330 -8.62 -23.97 -9.72
#